data_AF-A0A6M6IFE8-F1
#
_entry.id   AF-A0A6M6IFE8-F1
#
_cell.length_a   1.000
_cell.length_b   1.000
_cell.length_c   1.000
_cell.angle_alpha   90.00
_cell.angle_beta   90.00
_cell.angle_gamma   90.00
#
_symmetry.space_group_name_H-M   'P 1'
#
loop_
_entity.id
_entity.type
_entity.pdbx_description
1 polymer ?
#
loop_
_entity_poly.entity_id
_entity_poly.type
_entity_poly.pdbx_seq_one_letter_code
_entity_poly.pdbx_strand_id
1 'polypeptide(L)' 'MTSKTVTQSGLGWDLTPSWVIGELQRPGVHKVELHSPTTDIRANANQAVRLMHLNLEFAGRDR' A
#
# COMPACT_ATOMS: atom_id res chain seq x y z
N MET A 1 4.39 23.40 -8.23
CA MET A 1 3.94 22.14 -7.62
C MET A 1 4.68 21.01 -8.30
N THR A 2 5.77 20.54 -7.72
CA THR A 2 6.58 19.44 -8.28
C THR A 2 5.96 18.12 -7.84
N SER A 3 5.21 17.46 -8.73
CA SER A 3 4.85 16.05 -8.53
C SER A 3 6.13 15.22 -8.57
N LYS A 4 6.56 14.76 -7.40
CA LYS A 4 7.62 13.77 -7.25
C LYS A 4 7.06 12.44 -7.76
N THR A 5 7.30 12.11 -9.02
CA THR A 5 7.02 10.76 -9.54
C THR A 5 8.11 9.83 -9.02
N VAL A 6 8.02 9.38 -7.76
CA VAL A 6 8.71 8.16 -7.37
C VAL A 6 7.95 7.06 -8.08
N THR A 7 8.59 6.34 -9.00
CA THR A 7 7.98 5.18 -9.67
C THR A 7 7.83 4.04 -8.65
N GLN A 8 6.85 4.16 -7.74
CA GLN A 8 6.52 3.20 -6.67
C GLN A 8 5.74 2.00 -7.24
N SER A 9 6.27 1.42 -8.32
CA SER A 9 5.72 0.26 -9.03
C SER A 9 6.67 -0.25 -10.12
N GLY A 10 7.97 0.04 -9.99
CA GLY A 10 8.99 -0.32 -10.97
C GLY A 10 9.51 -1.75 -10.81
N LEU A 11 10.36 -2.18 -11.76
CA LEU A 11 11.07 -3.44 -11.62
C LEU A 11 11.97 -3.43 -10.37
N GLY A 12 12.02 -4.54 -9.64
CA GLY A 12 12.81 -4.69 -8.41
C GLY A 12 12.27 -3.91 -7.22
N TRP A 13 11.05 -3.38 -7.29
CA TRP A 13 10.43 -2.69 -6.17
C TRP A 13 9.59 -3.65 -5.33
N ASP A 14 9.97 -3.79 -4.07
CA ASP A 14 9.24 -4.60 -3.08
C ASP A 14 8.00 -3.86 -2.60
N LEU A 15 6.88 -4.59 -2.48
CA LEU A 15 5.68 -4.08 -1.83
C LEU A 15 5.73 -4.38 -0.34
N THR A 16 5.79 -3.35 0.50
CA THR A 16 5.75 -3.51 1.95
C THR A 16 4.33 -3.26 2.50
N PRO A 17 3.93 -3.93 3.60
CA PRO A 17 2.66 -3.63 4.30
C PRO A 17 2.56 -2.16 4.71
N SER A 18 3.67 -1.56 5.14
CA SER A 18 3.73 -0.15 5.53
C SER A 18 3.48 0.82 4.38
N TRP A 19 3.87 0.48 3.16
CA TRP A 19 3.54 1.28 1.98
C TRP A 19 2.04 1.25 1.70
N VAL A 20 1.42 0.07 1.76
CA VAL A 20 -0.04 -0.05 1.56
C VAL A 20 -0.80 0.75 2.61
N ILE A 21 -0.41 0.64 3.89
CA ILE A 21 -0.99 1.42 4.99
C ILE A 21 -0.81 2.92 4.73
N GLY A 22 0.39 3.36 4.32
CA GLY A 22 0.68 4.75 4.01
C GLY A 22 -0.17 5.31 2.87
N GLU A 23 -0.42 4.52 1.83
CA GLU A 23 -1.28 4.92 0.71
C GLU A 23 -2.77 5.01 1.09
N LEU A 24 -3.22 4.21 2.05
CA LEU A 24 -4.61 4.26 2.57
C LEU A 24 -4.79 5.32 3.65
N GLN A 25 -3.73 5.74 4.34
CA GLN A 25 -3.77 6.75 5.37
C GLN A 25 -3.92 8.16 4.77
N ARG A 26 -5.18 8.62 4.66
CA ARG A 26 -5.55 9.95 4.13
C ARG A 26 -6.15 10.83 5.22
N PRO A 27 -6.21 12.17 5.04
CA PRO A 27 -6.91 13.05 5.99
C PRO A 27 -8.32 12.55 6.28
N GLY A 28 -8.65 12.41 7.57
CA GLY A 28 -9.95 11.87 8.03
C GLY A 28 -9.95 10.35 8.32
N VAL A 29 -8.92 9.61 7.91
CA VAL A 29 -8.74 8.20 8.31
C VAL A 29 -8.00 8.15 9.64
N HIS A 30 -8.67 7.64 10.69
CA HIS A 30 -8.07 7.54 12.02
C HIS A 30 -7.10 6.35 12.10
N LYS A 31 -7.50 5.20 11.57
CA LYS A 31 -6.72 3.95 11.61
C LYS A 31 -6.95 3.14 10.33
N VAL A 32 -5.89 2.51 9.84
CA VAL A 32 -5.94 1.47 8.81
C VAL A 32 -5.49 0.16 9.44
N GLU A 33 -6.32 -0.87 9.32
CA GLU A 33 -5.96 -2.25 9.66
C GLU A 33 -5.76 -3.03 8.37
N LEU A 34 -4.54 -3.52 8.15
CA LEU A 34 -4.19 -4.28 6.95
C LEU A 34 -4.21 -5.78 7.26
N HIS A 35 -5.19 -6.50 6.72
CA HIS A 35 -5.27 -7.96 6.84
C HIS A 35 -4.32 -8.70 5.90
N SER A 36 -4.07 -8.14 4.70
CA SER A 36 -3.14 -8.70 3.72
C SER A 36 -2.67 -7.58 2.77
N PRO A 37 -1.39 -7.55 2.36
CA PRO A 37 -0.32 -8.48 2.77
C PRO A 37 0.18 -8.22 4.20
N THR A 38 0.48 -9.29 4.95
CA THR A 38 1.05 -9.21 6.31
C THR A 38 2.59 -9.20 6.33
N THR A 39 3.22 -9.49 5.20
CA THR A 39 4.68 -9.50 5.02
C THR A 39 5.05 -8.79 3.73
N ASP A 40 6.30 -8.35 3.62
CA ASP A 40 6.83 -7.79 2.39
C ASP A 40 6.71 -8.79 1.23
N ILE A 41 6.23 -8.32 0.08
CA ILE A 41 6.29 -9.05 -1.18
C ILE A 41 7.53 -8.60 -1.92
N ARG A 42 8.51 -9.50 -2.04
CA ARG A 42 9.79 -9.21 -2.68
C ARG A 42 9.69 -9.32 -4.20
N ALA A 43 10.21 -8.33 -4.90
CA ALA A 43 10.37 -8.33 -6.35
C ALA A 43 11.84 -8.40 -6.72
N ASN A 44 12.19 -9.37 -7.55
CA ASN A 44 13.53 -9.45 -8.10
C ASN A 44 13.73 -8.32 -9.13
N ALA A 45 14.97 -8.05 -9.53
CA ALA A 45 15.33 -6.93 -10.43
C ALA A 45 14.55 -6.88 -11.77
N ASN A 46 13.96 -8.00 -12.22
CA ASN A 46 13.17 -8.09 -13.45
C ASN A 46 11.68 -8.37 -13.19
N GLN A 47 11.20 -8.18 -11.97
CA GLN A 47 9.82 -8.38 -11.57
C GLN A 47 9.23 -7.08 -11.02
N ALA A 48 7.94 -6.88 -11.20
CA ALA A 48 7.18 -5.80 -10.57
C ALA A 48 5.98 -6.39 -9.83
N VAL A 49 5.70 -5.87 -8.64
CA VAL A 49 4.47 -6.23 -7.90
C VAL A 49 3.33 -5.38 -8.40
N ARG A 50 2.20 -6.03 -8.71
CA ARG A 50 0.93 -5.36 -9.04
C ARG A 50 -0.11 -5.73 -7.99
N LEU A 51 -0.76 -4.72 -7.42
CA LEU A 51 -1.99 -4.92 -6.63
C LEU A 51 -3.14 -5.24 -7.60
N MET A 52 -3.65 -6.46 -7.54
CA MET A 52 -4.75 -6.92 -8.41
C MET A 52 -6.12 -6.49 -7.89
N HIS A 53 -6.35 -6.71 -6.59
CA HIS A 53 -7.58 -6.36 -5.91
C HIS A 53 -7.26 -5.79 -4.53
N LEU A 54 -8.08 -4.83 -4.09
CA LEU A 54 -8.07 -4.34 -2.73
C LEU A 54 -9.50 -4.33 -2.23
N ASN A 55 -9.77 -5.11 -1.19
CA ASN A 55 -11.07 -5.16 -0.54
C ASN A 55 -11.04 -4.20 0.63
N LEU A 56 -11.97 -3.24 0.64
CA LEU A 56 -12.06 -2.21 1.67
C LEU A 56 -13.35 -2.39 2.45
N GLU A 57 -13.22 -2.45 3.77
CA GLU A 57 -14.35 -2.50 4.70
C GLU A 57 -14.24 -1.32 5.67
N PHE A 58 -15.36 -0.62 5.87
CA PHE A 58 -15.42 0.44 6.87
C PHE A 58 -15.77 -0.15 8.22
N ALA A 59 -14.81 -0.17 9.15
CA ALA A 59 -15.03 -0.63 10.52
C ALA A 59 -15.99 0.27 11.35
N GLY A 60 -16.48 1.37 10.77
CA GLY A 60 -17.28 2.38 11.47
C GLY A 60 -16.41 3.39 12.22
N ARG A 61 -17.04 4.19 13.09
CA ARG A 61 -16.34 5.07 14.03
C ARG A 61 -16.18 4.29 15.34
N ASP A 62 -14.94 4.01 15.72
CA ASP A 62 -14.63 3.63 17.11
C ASP A 62 -15.20 4.75 17.99
N ARG A 63 -16.09 4.40 18.92
CA ARG A 63 -16.95 5.33 19.65
C ARG A 63 -16.46 5.49 21.08
#